data_AF-A0A8X7UYX3-F1
#
_entry.id   AF-A0A8X7UYX3-F1
#
_cell.length_a   1.000
_cell.length_b   1.000
_cell.length_c   1.000
_cell.angle_alpha   90.00
_cell.angle_beta   90.00
_cell.angle_gamma   90.00
#
_symmetry.space_group_name_H-M   'P 1'
#
loop_
_entity.id
_entity.type
_entity.pdbx_description
1 polymer ?
#
loop_
_entity_poly.entity_id
_entity_poly.type
_entity_poly.pdbx_seq_one_letter_code
_entity_poly.pdbx_strand_id
1 'polypeptide(L)'
;MRESEQRHVTLRISAQEEGALMELLNFMYSSSLTVTTAPALLDVLMAADKFEVASCMRYCSRLLRNMPMTPDSALLYLDLPSTVLMAEAVQPLTDAAKQFLASRYKDITKFQEEVMALPLAGIEAILSSDDLQIASEDAVYDFVLKWARGQYSSLEDRREILGSRLALCIRFPYMTCRKLKKVLTCSDFEHEVASKQVLEALFFKAEAPHRQRILSAEGSDSTNRRFIERAYKYRPVKVVEFELPRPQCVVYLDLKREECAGLFPSGRVYSQAFHLGGQGFFLSAHCNMDQQSSFHCFGLFLGMQEKGAVSFGVDYEFAARQKPSQDYSSKYKGNYTFTGGKAVGYRNLFAIPWTSFIAEDSQYFINGVLHLRAELTINRT
;
A
#
# COMPACT_ATOMS: atom_id res chain seq x y z
N MET A 1 43.98 -17.78 -25.84
CA MET A 1 43.06 -17.02 -26.71
C MET A 1 43.86 -16.49 -27.89
N ARG A 2 43.29 -16.33 -29.10
CA ARG A 2 44.07 -15.81 -30.24
C ARG A 2 44.49 -14.35 -30.03
N GLU A 3 43.79 -13.59 -29.18
CA GLU A 3 44.16 -12.20 -28.86
C GLU A 3 45.42 -12.08 -27.98
N SER A 4 45.81 -13.11 -27.21
CA SER A 4 46.97 -13.00 -26.30
C SER A 4 48.32 -12.95 -27.02
N GLU A 5 48.36 -13.29 -28.32
CA GLU A 5 49.56 -13.26 -29.15
C GLU A 5 49.61 -12.04 -30.09
N GLN A 6 48.57 -11.21 -30.09
CA GLN A 6 48.44 -10.06 -30.98
C GLN A 6 48.76 -8.75 -30.24
N ARG A 7 49.61 -7.91 -30.85
CA ARG A 7 49.93 -6.55 -30.34
C ARG A 7 48.78 -5.55 -30.50
N HIS A 8 47.84 -5.83 -31.40
CA HIS A 8 46.73 -4.94 -31.72
C HIS A 8 45.43 -5.72 -31.57
N VAL A 9 44.51 -5.16 -30.79
CA VAL A 9 43.16 -5.70 -30.60
C VAL A 9 42.19 -4.77 -31.32
N THR A 10 41.41 -5.32 -32.24
CA THR A 10 40.44 -4.54 -33.02
C THR A 10 39.05 -4.69 -32.40
N LEU A 11 38.58 -3.65 -31.73
CA LEU A 11 37.23 -3.60 -31.18
C LEU A 11 36.25 -3.07 -32.23
N ARG A 12 35.13 -3.77 -32.42
CA ARG A 12 34.01 -3.30 -33.26
C ARG A 12 33.00 -2.60 -32.36
N ILE A 13 32.83 -1.31 -32.58
CA ILE A 13 31.99 -0.43 -31.76
C ILE A 13 31.03 0.28 -32.70
N SER A 14 29.81 0.56 -32.23
CA SER A 14 28.86 1.39 -32.99
C SER A 14 29.23 2.87 -32.85
N ALA A 15 28.89 3.71 -33.83
CA ALA A 15 29.21 5.14 -33.79
C ALA A 15 28.60 5.87 -32.57
N GLN A 16 27.52 5.33 -31.99
CA GLN A 16 26.88 5.88 -30.79
C GLN A 16 27.60 5.51 -29.49
N GLU A 17 28.31 4.37 -29.47
CA GLU A 17 29.06 3.88 -28.30
C GLU A 17 30.47 4.49 -28.18
N GLU A 18 30.97 5.15 -29.23
CA GLU A 18 32.35 5.67 -29.28
C GLU A 18 32.64 6.64 -28.13
N GLY A 19 31.76 7.61 -27.89
CA GLY A 19 31.93 8.60 -26.82
C GLY A 19 31.94 7.96 -25.43
N ALA A 20 31.03 7.02 -25.18
CA ALA A 20 30.95 6.30 -23.91
C ALA A 20 32.17 5.41 -23.67
N LEU A 21 32.69 4.76 -24.71
CA LEU A 21 33.89 3.95 -24.62
C LEU A 21 35.15 4.78 -24.36
N MET A 22 35.30 5.92 -25.05
CA MET A 22 36.45 6.81 -24.83
C MET A 22 36.47 7.33 -23.39
N GLU A 23 35.30 7.63 -22.84
CA GLU A 23 35.18 8.05 -21.45
C GLU A 23 35.47 6.90 -20.46
N LEU A 24 35.01 5.68 -20.77
CA LEU A 24 35.35 4.48 -20.01
C LEU A 24 36.86 4.24 -20.00
N LEU A 25 37.53 4.37 -21.15
CA LEU A 25 38.99 4.27 -21.25
C LEU A 25 39.66 5.36 -20.42
N ASN A 26 39.21 6.61 -20.53
CA ASN A 26 39.72 7.69 -19.69
C ASN A 26 39.57 7.37 -18.20
N PHE A 27 38.45 6.79 -17.78
CA PHE A 27 38.24 6.34 -16.42
C PHE A 27 39.21 5.21 -15.99
N MET A 28 39.50 4.25 -16.88
CA MET A 28 40.46 3.18 -16.57
C MET A 28 41.87 3.72 -16.29
N TYR A 29 42.27 4.81 -16.96
CA TYR A 29 43.60 5.42 -16.79
C TYR A 29 43.65 6.50 -15.70
N SER A 30 42.60 7.32 -15.57
CA SER A 30 42.58 8.50 -14.69
C SER A 30 41.71 8.36 -13.45
N SER A 31 40.88 7.32 -13.37
CA SER A 31 39.82 7.13 -12.36
C SER A 31 38.79 8.26 -12.29
N SER A 32 38.66 9.07 -13.34
CA SER A 32 37.75 10.22 -13.42
C SER A 32 36.86 10.18 -14.66
N LEU A 33 35.65 10.75 -14.56
CA LEU A 33 34.73 11.01 -15.68
C LEU A 33 34.52 12.51 -15.81
N THR A 34 34.55 13.01 -17.05
CA THR A 34 34.28 14.40 -17.44
C THR A 34 32.80 14.65 -17.72
N VAL A 35 32.03 13.58 -17.89
CA VAL A 35 30.60 13.63 -18.19
C VAL A 35 29.78 13.93 -16.93
N THR A 36 28.91 14.94 -17.03
CA THR A 36 28.08 15.43 -15.91
C THR A 36 26.57 15.30 -16.16
N THR A 37 26.15 14.86 -17.35
CA THR A 37 24.74 14.72 -17.72
C THR A 37 24.23 13.29 -17.48
N ALA A 38 22.99 13.16 -16.99
CA ALA A 38 22.36 11.87 -16.71
C ALA A 38 22.33 10.88 -17.91
N PRO A 39 21.90 11.27 -19.13
CA PRO A 39 21.86 10.33 -20.26
C PRO A 39 23.25 9.84 -20.67
N ALA A 40 24.24 10.73 -20.74
CA ALA A 40 25.60 10.32 -21.13
C ALA A 40 26.28 9.46 -20.04
N LEU A 41 25.96 9.66 -18.76
CA LEU A 41 26.38 8.76 -17.69
C LEU A 41 25.73 7.37 -17.77
N LEU A 42 24.49 7.28 -18.26
CA LEU A 42 23.85 5.99 -18.55
C LEU A 42 24.52 5.28 -19.73
N ASP A 43 24.90 6.01 -20.78
CA ASP A 43 25.65 5.43 -21.91
C ASP A 43 27.00 4.86 -21.45
N VAL A 44 27.72 5.59 -20.59
CA VAL A 44 28.96 5.11 -19.96
C VAL A 44 28.68 3.91 -19.05
N LEU A 45 27.57 3.90 -18.30
CA LEU A 45 27.17 2.76 -17.47
C LEU A 45 26.91 1.50 -18.32
N MET A 46 26.21 1.63 -19.45
CA MET A 46 25.96 0.53 -20.38
C MET A 46 27.25 0.00 -21.01
N ALA A 47 28.17 0.90 -21.41
CA ALA A 47 29.49 0.51 -21.89
C ALA A 47 30.28 -0.21 -20.78
N ALA A 48 30.24 0.29 -19.55
CA ALA A 48 30.92 -0.33 -18.42
C ALA A 48 30.39 -1.74 -18.11
N ASP A 49 29.08 -1.97 -18.23
CA ASP A 49 28.46 -3.31 -18.13
C ASP A 49 28.97 -4.24 -19.25
N LYS A 50 28.93 -3.76 -20.49
CA LYS A 50 29.39 -4.50 -21.69
C LYS A 50 30.86 -4.95 -21.60
N PHE A 51 31.72 -4.14 -20.98
CA PHE A 51 33.14 -4.44 -20.79
C PHE A 51 33.48 -4.91 -19.37
N GLU A 52 32.47 -5.21 -18.55
CA GLU A 52 32.58 -5.75 -17.19
C GLU A 52 33.45 -4.90 -16.23
N VAL A 53 33.46 -3.58 -16.41
CA VAL A 53 34.21 -2.63 -15.57
C VAL A 53 33.38 -2.22 -14.35
N ALA A 54 33.29 -3.12 -13.37
CA ALA A 54 32.46 -2.94 -12.16
C ALA A 54 32.78 -1.68 -11.34
N SER A 55 34.03 -1.21 -11.35
CA SER A 55 34.44 0.03 -10.66
C SER A 55 33.80 1.28 -11.28
N CYS A 56 33.72 1.33 -12.62
CA CYS A 56 33.08 2.41 -13.36
C CYS A 56 31.56 2.39 -13.12
N MET A 57 30.95 1.20 -13.13
CA MET A 57 29.52 1.06 -12.82
C MET A 57 29.16 1.65 -11.45
N ARG A 58 29.89 1.28 -10.39
CA ARG A 58 29.65 1.85 -9.03
C ARG A 58 29.87 3.36 -8.98
N TYR A 59 30.80 3.88 -9.78
CA TYR A 59 31.08 5.31 -9.84
C TYR A 59 29.93 6.05 -10.54
N CYS A 60 29.48 5.58 -11.70
CA CYS A 60 28.32 6.11 -12.41
C CYS A 60 27.05 6.07 -11.56
N SER A 61 26.74 4.93 -10.93
CA SER A 61 25.54 4.79 -10.07
C SER A 61 25.55 5.77 -8.90
N ARG A 62 26.72 6.07 -8.33
CA ARG A 62 26.86 7.05 -7.24
C ARG A 62 26.64 8.49 -7.73
N LEU A 63 27.20 8.84 -8.89
CA LEU A 63 26.98 10.16 -9.49
C LEU A 63 25.52 10.37 -9.89
N LEU A 64 24.90 9.37 -10.52
CA LEU A 64 23.47 9.38 -10.89
C LEU A 64 22.59 9.56 -9.64
N ARG A 65 22.92 8.90 -8.54
CA ARG A 65 22.18 9.04 -7.27
C ARG A 65 22.33 10.42 -6.62
N ASN A 66 23.47 11.10 -6.82
CA ASN A 66 23.71 12.43 -6.28
C ASN A 66 23.07 13.56 -7.11
N MET A 67 22.60 13.26 -8.32
CA MET A 67 21.87 14.20 -9.16
C MET A 67 20.40 14.31 -8.73
N PRO A 68 19.73 15.44 -9.04
CA PRO A 68 18.32 15.59 -8.74
C PRO A 68 17.48 14.55 -9.51
N MET A 69 16.73 13.74 -8.76
CA MET A 69 15.84 12.73 -9.33
C MET A 69 14.54 13.37 -9.84
N THR A 70 14.23 13.20 -11.11
CA THR A 70 12.94 13.52 -11.74
C THR A 70 12.17 12.23 -12.08
N PRO A 71 10.84 12.27 -12.30
CA PRO A 71 10.08 11.08 -12.71
C PRO A 71 10.64 10.45 -13.97
N ASP A 72 11.00 11.26 -14.96
CA ASP A 72 11.57 10.79 -16.22
C ASP A 72 12.91 10.09 -16.00
N SER A 73 13.79 10.66 -15.16
CA SER A 73 15.06 10.01 -14.82
C SER A 73 14.86 8.71 -14.03
N ALA A 74 13.88 8.67 -13.12
CA ALA A 74 13.59 7.47 -12.34
C ALA A 74 13.03 6.35 -13.22
N LEU A 75 12.17 6.68 -14.19
CA LEU A 75 11.67 5.73 -15.18
C LEU A 75 12.80 5.22 -16.07
N LEU A 76 13.67 6.10 -16.56
CA LEU A 76 14.85 5.73 -17.35
C LEU A 76 15.78 4.77 -16.58
N TYR A 77 15.98 4.99 -15.28
CA TYR A 77 16.82 4.10 -14.45
C TYR A 77 16.17 2.74 -14.20
N LEU A 78 14.84 2.66 -14.22
CA LEU A 78 14.08 1.41 -14.05
C LEU A 78 13.89 0.63 -15.36
N ASP A 79 14.07 1.28 -16.50
CA ASP A 79 13.97 0.70 -17.85
C ASP A 79 15.34 0.26 -18.40
N LEU A 80 16.38 0.21 -17.56
CA LEU A 80 17.70 -0.26 -17.96
C LEU A 80 17.70 -1.75 -18.31
N PRO A 81 18.63 -2.23 -19.17
CA PRO A 81 18.74 -3.64 -19.50
C PRO A 81 18.87 -4.53 -18.26
N SER A 82 18.31 -5.74 -18.30
CA SER A 82 18.31 -6.67 -17.17
C SER A 82 19.72 -7.04 -16.71
N THR A 83 20.72 -7.08 -17.60
CA THR A 83 22.13 -7.31 -17.25
C THR A 83 22.65 -6.23 -16.29
N VAL A 84 22.35 -4.97 -16.60
CA VAL A 84 22.73 -3.80 -15.79
C VAL A 84 21.94 -3.75 -14.48
N LEU A 85 20.63 -4.02 -14.52
CA LEU A 85 19.76 -3.97 -13.34
C LEU A 85 20.09 -5.04 -12.31
N MET A 86 20.56 -6.22 -12.74
CA MET A 86 20.94 -7.30 -11.83
C MET A 86 22.33 -7.10 -11.20
N ALA A 87 23.11 -6.13 -11.68
CA ALA A 87 24.41 -5.84 -11.12
C ALA A 87 24.30 -5.19 -9.73
N GLU A 88 25.02 -5.73 -8.74
CA GLU A 88 25.08 -5.20 -7.37
C GLU A 88 25.47 -3.71 -7.32
N ALA A 89 26.26 -3.26 -8.30
CA ALA A 89 26.70 -1.87 -8.41
C ALA A 89 25.55 -0.88 -8.63
N VAL A 90 24.46 -1.33 -9.28
CA VAL A 90 23.35 -0.48 -9.75
C VAL A 90 22.12 -0.59 -8.84
N GLN A 91 22.04 -1.63 -7.99
CA GLN A 91 20.95 -1.79 -7.02
C GLN A 91 20.65 -0.52 -6.20
N PRO A 92 21.64 0.19 -5.60
CA PRO A 92 21.36 1.38 -4.81
C PRO A 92 20.74 2.53 -5.61
N LEU A 93 21.01 2.60 -6.92
CA LEU A 93 20.39 3.57 -7.81
C LEU A 93 18.93 3.20 -8.09
N THR A 94 18.67 1.93 -8.39
CA THR A 94 17.31 1.44 -8.64
C THR A 94 16.42 1.56 -7.41
N ASP A 95 16.95 1.30 -6.21
CA ASP A 95 16.22 1.45 -4.95
C ASP A 95 15.91 2.91 -4.66
N ALA A 96 16.85 3.83 -4.91
CA ALA A 96 16.61 5.26 -4.78
C ALA A 96 15.53 5.74 -5.78
N ALA A 97 15.54 5.25 -7.02
CA ALA A 97 14.50 5.55 -8.01
C ALA A 97 13.12 5.03 -7.59
N LYS A 98 13.04 3.79 -7.08
CA LYS A 98 11.80 3.20 -6.54
C LYS A 98 11.27 4.01 -5.36
N GLN A 99 12.13 4.35 -4.40
CA GLN A 99 11.76 5.17 -3.24
C GLN A 99 11.28 6.55 -3.65
N PHE A 100 11.91 7.19 -4.64
CA PHE A 100 11.49 8.47 -5.15
C PHE A 100 10.08 8.41 -5.76
N LEU A 101 9.82 7.42 -6.62
CA LEU A 101 8.49 7.24 -7.22
C LEU A 101 7.43 6.93 -6.16
N ALA A 102 7.74 6.04 -5.20
CA ALA A 102 6.85 5.70 -4.10
C ALA A 102 6.53 6.91 -3.20
N SER A 103 7.51 7.77 -2.93
CA SER A 103 7.31 8.98 -2.13
C SER A 103 6.52 10.05 -2.88
N ARG A 104 6.76 10.22 -4.18
CA ARG A 104 6.05 11.22 -5.00
C ARG A 104 4.60 10.82 -5.25
N TYR A 105 4.36 9.55 -5.59
CA TYR A 105 3.04 9.00 -5.92
C TYR A 105 2.38 8.30 -4.74
N LYS A 106 2.71 8.71 -3.51
CA LYS A 106 2.13 8.17 -2.27
C LYS A 106 0.59 8.25 -2.29
N ASP A 107 0.05 9.36 -2.78
CA ASP A 107 -1.39 9.59 -2.99
C ASP A 107 -1.80 9.33 -4.45
N ILE A 108 -2.04 8.07 -4.84
CA ILE A 108 -2.45 7.71 -6.22
C ILE A 108 -3.71 8.49 -6.67
N THR A 109 -4.63 8.78 -5.76
CA THR A 109 -5.88 9.47 -6.10
C THR A 109 -5.68 10.90 -6.60
N LYS A 110 -4.56 11.56 -6.23
CA LYS A 110 -4.27 12.93 -6.68
C LYS A 110 -3.62 12.95 -8.07
N PHE A 111 -2.83 11.94 -8.38
CA PHE A 111 -2.03 11.85 -9.60
C PHE A 111 -2.54 10.77 -10.56
N GLN A 112 -3.85 10.51 -10.56
CA GLN A 112 -4.41 9.35 -11.27
C GLN A 112 -4.02 9.32 -12.75
N GLU A 113 -4.12 10.45 -13.46
CA GLU A 113 -3.77 10.54 -14.89
C GLU A 113 -2.28 10.25 -15.14
N GLU A 114 -1.39 10.87 -14.35
CA GLU A 114 0.05 10.65 -14.46
C GLU A 114 0.42 9.19 -14.18
N VAL A 115 -0.10 8.61 -13.09
CA VAL A 115 0.18 7.22 -12.74
C VAL A 115 -0.38 6.27 -13.79
N MET A 116 -1.55 6.58 -14.37
CA MET A 116 -2.12 5.77 -15.45
C MET A 116 -1.26 5.77 -16.72
N ALA A 117 -0.49 6.83 -16.96
CA ALA A 117 0.44 6.94 -18.09
C ALA A 117 1.81 6.28 -17.84
N LEU A 118 2.11 5.84 -16.61
CA LEU A 118 3.41 5.25 -16.28
C LEU A 118 3.60 3.86 -16.92
N PRO A 119 4.84 3.53 -17.32
CA PRO A 119 5.18 2.19 -17.77
C PRO A 119 5.21 1.19 -16.61
N LEU A 120 5.26 -0.11 -16.95
CA LEU A 120 5.19 -1.23 -16.02
C LEU A 120 6.16 -1.10 -14.84
N ALA A 121 7.43 -0.77 -15.11
CA ALA A 121 8.47 -0.67 -14.08
C ALA A 121 8.18 0.42 -13.03
N GLY A 122 7.57 1.53 -13.46
CA GLY A 122 7.16 2.62 -12.56
C GLY A 122 5.99 2.22 -11.68
N ILE A 123 4.98 1.54 -12.26
CA ILE A 123 3.79 1.05 -11.53
C ILE A 123 4.20 0.04 -10.46
N GLU A 124 5.07 -0.90 -10.81
CA GLU A 124 5.53 -1.92 -9.87
C GLU A 124 6.34 -1.33 -8.72
N ALA A 125 7.17 -0.32 -9.01
CA ALA A 125 7.90 0.41 -7.97
C ALA A 125 6.94 1.07 -6.97
N ILE A 126 5.87 1.71 -7.47
CA ILE A 126 4.85 2.34 -6.63
C ILE A 126 4.07 1.30 -5.82
N LEU A 127 3.61 0.22 -6.47
CA LEU A 127 2.83 -0.83 -5.82
C LEU A 127 3.66 -1.64 -4.84
N SER A 128 4.97 -1.80 -5.03
CA SER A 128 5.81 -2.54 -4.08
C SER A 128 5.94 -1.83 -2.73
N SER A 129 5.63 -0.53 -2.65
CA SER A 129 5.71 0.27 -1.42
C SER A 129 4.64 -0.12 -0.38
N ASP A 130 5.02 -0.08 0.89
CA ASP A 130 4.13 -0.27 2.05
C ASP A 130 3.36 1.00 2.42
N ASP A 131 3.88 2.18 2.08
CA ASP A 131 3.38 3.48 2.54
C ASP A 131 2.29 4.10 1.66
N LEU A 132 1.79 3.33 0.70
CA LEU A 132 0.81 3.78 -0.29
C LEU A 132 -0.51 4.21 0.36
N GLN A 133 -0.93 5.46 0.15
CA GLN A 133 -2.14 6.05 0.73
C GLN A 133 -3.39 5.70 -0.08
N ILE A 134 -3.64 4.39 -0.22
CA ILE A 134 -4.83 3.87 -0.88
C ILE A 134 -5.89 3.44 0.14
N ALA A 135 -7.15 3.43 -0.29
CA ALA A 135 -8.30 3.12 0.57
C ALA A 135 -8.25 1.69 1.14
N SER A 136 -7.92 0.71 0.31
CA SER A 136 -7.85 -0.70 0.65
C SER A 136 -7.11 -1.46 -0.44
N GLU A 137 -6.73 -2.72 -0.19
CA GLU A 137 -6.13 -3.57 -1.23
C GLU A 137 -7.11 -3.87 -2.36
N ASP A 138 -8.41 -3.90 -2.08
CA ASP A 138 -9.44 -4.04 -3.12
C ASP A 138 -9.36 -2.91 -4.16
N ALA A 139 -9.06 -1.68 -3.71
CA ALA A 139 -8.86 -0.54 -4.59
C ALA A 139 -7.54 -0.61 -5.37
N VAL A 140 -6.50 -1.23 -4.81
CA VAL A 140 -5.25 -1.52 -5.53
C VAL A 140 -5.53 -2.46 -6.70
N TYR A 141 -6.27 -3.55 -6.43
CA TYR A 141 -6.66 -4.50 -7.47
C TYR A 141 -7.46 -3.83 -8.59
N ASP A 142 -8.45 -3.00 -8.25
CA ASP A 142 -9.24 -2.28 -9.24
C ASP A 142 -8.41 -1.26 -10.04
N PHE A 143 -7.47 -0.58 -9.38
CA PHE A 143 -6.53 0.32 -10.02
C PHE A 143 -5.63 -0.41 -11.03
N VAL A 144 -5.06 -1.55 -10.62
CA VAL A 144 -4.21 -2.39 -11.48
C VAL A 144 -4.96 -2.88 -12.71
N LEU A 145 -6.20 -3.34 -12.54
CA LEU A 145 -7.04 -3.75 -13.68
C LEU A 145 -7.34 -2.58 -14.63
N LYS A 146 -7.65 -1.39 -14.09
CA LYS A 146 -7.89 -0.20 -14.89
C LYS A 146 -6.64 0.19 -15.69
N TRP A 147 -5.47 0.17 -15.04
CA TRP A 147 -4.19 0.45 -15.68
C TRP A 147 -3.86 -0.55 -16.80
N ALA A 148 -3.95 -1.86 -16.50
CA ALA A 148 -3.63 -2.91 -17.46
C ALA A 148 -4.52 -2.85 -18.71
N ARG A 149 -5.82 -2.54 -18.55
CA ARG A 149 -6.75 -2.35 -19.67
C ARG A 149 -6.49 -1.08 -20.48
N GLY A 150 -5.90 -0.06 -19.86
CA GLY A 150 -5.54 1.20 -20.53
C GLY A 150 -4.24 1.09 -21.34
N GLN A 151 -3.26 0.34 -20.85
CA GLN A 151 -1.94 0.20 -21.48
C GLN A 151 -1.87 -0.93 -22.51
N TYR A 152 -2.62 -2.02 -22.29
CA TYR A 152 -2.53 -3.20 -23.14
C TYR A 152 -3.87 -3.53 -23.80
N SER A 153 -3.92 -3.41 -25.12
CA SER A 153 -5.10 -3.76 -25.91
C SER A 153 -5.29 -5.27 -26.05
N SER A 154 -4.20 -6.04 -26.10
CA SER A 154 -4.22 -7.51 -26.17
C SER A 154 -4.56 -8.14 -24.82
N LEU A 155 -5.35 -9.22 -24.85
CA LEU A 155 -5.71 -9.96 -23.64
C LEU A 155 -4.58 -10.88 -23.17
N GLU A 156 -3.75 -11.38 -24.09
CA GLU A 156 -2.61 -12.24 -23.78
C GLU A 156 -1.52 -11.46 -23.04
N ASP A 157 -1.11 -10.31 -23.56
CA ASP A 157 -0.12 -9.43 -22.91
C ASP A 157 -0.59 -8.99 -21.52
N ARG A 158 -1.89 -8.70 -21.37
CA ARG A 158 -2.49 -8.39 -20.06
C ARG A 158 -2.33 -9.54 -19.09
N ARG A 159 -2.63 -10.77 -19.51
CA ARG A 159 -2.55 -11.96 -18.65
C ARG A 159 -1.13 -12.24 -18.21
N GLU A 160 -0.18 -12.15 -19.14
CA GLU A 160 1.23 -12.38 -18.85
C GLU A 160 1.74 -11.38 -17.79
N ILE A 161 1.48 -10.09 -18.00
CA ILE A 161 1.97 -9.02 -17.11
C ILE A 161 1.25 -9.06 -15.75
N LEU A 162 -0.07 -9.26 -15.75
CA LEU A 162 -0.84 -9.37 -14.53
C LEU A 162 -0.44 -10.59 -13.70
N GLY A 163 -0.26 -11.74 -14.35
CA GLY A 163 0.05 -13.00 -13.68
C GLY A 163 1.48 -13.08 -13.15
N SER A 164 2.46 -12.64 -13.96
CA SER A 164 3.88 -12.83 -13.64
C SER A 164 4.44 -11.75 -12.71
N ARG A 165 4.00 -10.49 -12.86
CA ARG A 165 4.62 -9.36 -12.14
C ARG A 165 3.67 -8.62 -11.21
N LEU A 166 2.50 -8.21 -11.69
CA LEU A 166 1.59 -7.37 -10.90
C LEU A 166 0.85 -8.15 -9.81
N ALA A 167 0.55 -9.43 -10.03
CA ALA A 167 -0.01 -10.32 -9.00
C ALA A 167 0.88 -10.36 -7.77
N LEU A 168 2.20 -10.30 -7.94
CA LEU A 168 3.14 -10.37 -6.83
C LEU A 168 3.13 -9.10 -5.98
N CYS A 169 2.69 -7.98 -6.56
CA CYS A 169 2.58 -6.68 -5.91
C CYS A 169 1.23 -6.48 -5.18
N ILE A 170 0.21 -7.26 -5.55
CA ILE A 170 -1.12 -7.22 -4.91
C ILE A 170 -1.12 -8.13 -3.67
N ARG A 171 -1.56 -7.59 -2.55
CA ARG A 171 -1.60 -8.31 -1.26
C ARG A 171 -2.93 -9.02 -1.08
N PHE A 172 -3.17 -10.06 -1.87
CA PHE A 172 -4.40 -10.86 -1.81
C PHE A 172 -4.85 -11.26 -0.39
N PRO A 173 -3.96 -11.61 0.57
CA PRO A 173 -4.37 -11.91 1.96
C PRO A 173 -5.15 -10.78 2.67
N TYR A 174 -4.94 -9.53 2.27
CA TYR A 174 -5.61 -8.34 2.85
C TYR A 174 -6.83 -7.86 2.05
N MET A 175 -7.16 -8.51 0.93
CA MET A 175 -8.39 -8.23 0.17
C MET A 175 -9.63 -8.78 0.88
N THR A 176 -10.81 -8.27 0.53
CA THR A 176 -12.08 -8.82 1.02
C THR A 176 -12.42 -10.14 0.34
N CYS A 177 -13.06 -11.08 1.06
CA CYS A 177 -13.46 -12.37 0.47
C CYS A 177 -14.41 -12.19 -0.73
N ARG A 178 -15.26 -11.15 -0.71
CA ARG A 178 -16.12 -10.78 -1.84
C ARG A 178 -15.30 -10.41 -3.07
N LYS A 179 -14.20 -9.67 -2.89
CA LYS A 179 -13.31 -9.30 -3.98
C LYS A 179 -12.48 -10.47 -4.47
N LEU A 180 -11.94 -11.31 -3.58
CA LEU A 180 -11.24 -12.55 -3.93
C LEU A 180 -12.11 -13.47 -4.81
N LYS A 181 -13.41 -13.60 -4.50
CA LYS A 181 -14.35 -14.32 -5.37
C LYS A 181 -14.46 -13.70 -6.77
N LYS A 182 -14.45 -12.36 -6.88
CA LYS A 182 -14.45 -11.67 -8.17
C LYS A 182 -13.16 -11.87 -8.95
N VAL A 183 -12.01 -12.00 -8.27
CA VAL A 183 -10.72 -12.29 -8.92
C VAL A 183 -10.79 -13.61 -9.69
N LEU A 184 -11.40 -14.64 -9.11
CA LEU A 184 -11.57 -15.95 -9.78
C LEU A 184 -12.43 -15.89 -11.05
N THR A 185 -13.35 -14.94 -11.13
CA THR A 185 -14.23 -14.74 -12.29
C THR A 185 -13.66 -13.75 -13.32
N CYS A 186 -12.50 -13.17 -13.07
CA CYS A 186 -11.92 -12.13 -13.92
C CYS A 186 -11.24 -12.75 -15.16
N SER A 187 -11.63 -12.31 -16.36
CA SER A 187 -11.06 -12.79 -17.63
C SER A 187 -9.62 -12.32 -17.89
N ASP A 188 -9.22 -11.21 -17.25
CA ASP A 188 -7.90 -10.58 -17.39
C ASP A 188 -6.81 -11.33 -16.62
N PHE A 189 -7.18 -12.22 -15.69
CA PHE A 189 -6.24 -13.10 -14.99
C PHE A 189 -6.27 -14.49 -15.60
N GLU A 190 -5.11 -15.13 -15.64
CA GLU A 190 -5.04 -16.57 -15.86
C GLU A 190 -5.61 -17.31 -14.64
N HIS A 191 -6.49 -18.28 -14.91
CA HIS A 191 -7.25 -18.97 -13.88
C HIS A 191 -6.33 -19.71 -12.87
N GLU A 192 -5.23 -20.29 -13.34
CA GLU A 192 -4.26 -20.97 -12.47
C GLU A 192 -3.60 -20.00 -11.49
N VAL A 193 -3.10 -18.86 -11.98
CA VAL A 193 -2.46 -17.85 -11.14
C VAL A 193 -3.46 -17.26 -10.16
N ALA A 194 -4.65 -16.89 -10.62
CA ALA A 194 -5.71 -16.37 -9.75
C ALA A 194 -6.12 -17.37 -8.66
N SER A 195 -6.30 -18.64 -9.01
CA SER A 195 -6.70 -19.67 -8.04
C SER A 195 -5.61 -19.91 -6.99
N LYS A 196 -4.34 -19.95 -7.39
CA LYS A 196 -3.20 -20.07 -6.47
C LYS A 196 -3.15 -18.92 -5.47
N GLN A 197 -3.22 -17.68 -5.96
CA GLN A 197 -3.16 -16.48 -5.10
C GLN A 197 -4.37 -16.40 -4.15
N VAL A 198 -5.57 -16.75 -4.63
CA VAL A 198 -6.79 -16.74 -3.81
C VAL A 198 -6.74 -17.84 -2.74
N LEU A 199 -6.28 -19.04 -3.08
CA LEU A 199 -6.12 -20.12 -2.10
C LEU A 199 -5.12 -19.75 -1.01
N GLU A 200 -3.96 -19.22 -1.38
CA GLU A 200 -2.93 -18.75 -0.44
C GLU A 200 -3.47 -17.66 0.50
N ALA A 201 -4.22 -16.70 -0.05
CA ALA A 201 -4.89 -15.67 0.73
C ALA A 201 -5.95 -16.24 1.69
N LEU A 202 -6.73 -17.23 1.26
CA LEU A 202 -7.74 -17.87 2.10
C LEU A 202 -7.09 -18.70 3.23
N PHE A 203 -6.01 -19.43 2.94
CA PHE A 203 -5.25 -20.14 3.97
C PHE A 203 -4.68 -19.18 5.01
N PHE A 204 -4.07 -18.08 4.58
CA PHE A 204 -3.58 -17.04 5.50
C PHE A 204 -4.70 -16.49 6.38
N LYS A 205 -5.87 -16.16 5.81
CA LYS A 205 -7.02 -15.67 6.58
C LYS A 205 -7.59 -16.71 7.55
N ALA A 206 -7.51 -17.99 7.21
CA ALA A 206 -7.97 -19.09 8.06
C ALA A 206 -6.97 -19.45 9.17
N GLU A 207 -5.70 -19.06 9.05
CA GLU A 207 -4.70 -19.32 10.09
C GLU A 207 -4.98 -18.59 11.39
N ALA A 208 -4.46 -19.14 12.49
CA ALA A 208 -4.57 -18.53 13.80
C ALA A 208 -3.80 -17.19 13.87
N PRO A 209 -4.28 -16.19 14.65
CA PRO A 209 -3.69 -14.84 14.69
C PRO A 209 -2.21 -14.76 15.11
N HIS A 210 -1.67 -15.80 15.75
CA HIS A 210 -0.25 -15.86 16.11
C HIS A 210 0.60 -16.33 14.92
N ARG A 211 0.09 -17.25 14.08
CA ARG A 211 0.79 -17.69 12.87
C ARG A 211 0.76 -16.62 11.78
N GLN A 212 -0.37 -15.92 11.63
CA GLN A 212 -0.43 -14.73 10.76
C GLN A 212 0.67 -13.71 11.13
N ARG A 213 0.88 -13.47 12.43
CA ARG A 213 1.96 -12.57 12.91
C ARG A 213 3.35 -13.09 12.58
N ILE A 214 3.58 -14.41 12.69
CA ILE A 214 4.84 -15.04 12.31
C ILE A 214 5.08 -14.89 10.80
N LEU A 215 4.09 -15.23 9.97
CA LEU A 215 4.17 -15.09 8.51
C LEU A 215 4.38 -13.64 8.06
N SER A 216 3.72 -12.68 8.71
CA SER A 216 3.93 -11.25 8.45
C SER A 216 5.32 -10.77 8.89
N ALA A 217 5.90 -11.34 9.96
CA ALA A 217 7.24 -11.02 10.44
C ALA A 217 8.34 -11.70 9.60
N GLU A 218 8.14 -12.94 9.15
CA GLU A 218 9.06 -13.63 8.23
C GLU A 218 9.06 -12.98 6.83
N GLY A 219 7.95 -12.34 6.45
CA GLY A 219 7.83 -11.56 5.22
C GLY A 219 8.63 -10.25 5.21
N SER A 220 9.14 -9.76 6.35
CA SER A 220 9.94 -8.51 6.39
C SER A 220 11.37 -8.68 5.88
N ASP A 221 11.92 -9.90 5.97
CA ASP A 221 13.29 -10.23 5.57
C ASP A 221 13.39 -10.82 4.15
N SER A 222 12.26 -11.12 3.51
CA SER A 222 12.22 -11.72 2.17
C SER A 222 11.47 -10.87 1.14
N THR A 223 11.68 -11.16 -0.14
CA THR A 223 10.97 -10.56 -1.29
C THR A 223 9.45 -10.77 -1.29
N ASN A 224 8.90 -11.50 -0.31
CA ASN A 224 7.48 -11.80 -0.16
C ASN A 224 6.76 -10.83 0.79
N ARG A 225 6.75 -9.53 0.45
CA ARG A 225 5.98 -8.49 1.18
C ARG A 225 4.46 -8.64 1.10
N ARG A 226 3.95 -9.75 0.53
CA ARG A 226 2.51 -10.01 0.31
C ARG A 226 1.73 -10.24 1.59
N PHE A 227 2.41 -10.66 2.65
CA PHE A 227 1.84 -10.89 3.99
C PHE A 227 2.04 -9.69 4.94
N ILE A 228 2.54 -8.56 4.44
CA ILE A 228 2.69 -7.33 5.20
C ILE A 228 1.48 -6.44 4.91
N GLU A 229 0.88 -5.86 5.94
CA GLU A 229 -0.23 -4.92 5.76
C GLU A 229 0.30 -3.54 5.31
N ARG A 230 -0.34 -2.91 4.31
CA ARG A 230 0.01 -1.53 3.92
C ARG A 230 -0.54 -0.51 4.91
N ALA A 231 0.02 0.70 4.87
CA ALA A 231 -0.51 1.86 5.57
C ALA A 231 -1.78 2.43 4.88
N TYR A 232 -2.86 1.65 4.85
CA TYR A 232 -4.13 2.04 4.22
C TYR A 232 -4.72 3.30 4.84
N LYS A 233 -5.38 4.11 4.00
CA LYS A 233 -6.15 5.29 4.44
C LYS A 233 -7.34 4.91 5.31
N TYR A 234 -7.96 3.75 5.05
CA TYR A 234 -9.06 3.22 5.85
C TYR A 234 -8.60 2.05 6.71
N ARG A 235 -8.97 2.10 7.99
CA ARG A 235 -8.50 1.13 8.99
C ARG A 235 -9.20 -0.21 8.84
N PRO A 236 -8.47 -1.32 8.86
CA PRO A 236 -9.08 -2.64 8.82
C PRO A 236 -9.96 -2.84 10.05
N VAL A 237 -11.02 -3.61 9.89
CA VAL A 237 -11.91 -4.00 10.99
C VAL A 237 -12.05 -5.51 11.01
N LYS A 238 -12.16 -6.06 12.22
CA LYS A 238 -12.55 -7.45 12.40
C LYS A 238 -14.05 -7.49 12.63
N VAL A 239 -14.76 -8.26 11.82
CA VAL A 239 -16.22 -8.33 11.83
C VAL A 239 -16.64 -9.74 12.13
N VAL A 240 -17.54 -9.89 13.10
CA VAL A 240 -18.23 -11.15 13.40
C VAL A 240 -19.69 -10.94 13.08
N GLU A 241 -20.19 -11.66 12.08
CA GLU A 241 -21.58 -11.56 11.61
C GLU A 241 -22.41 -12.71 12.17
N PHE A 242 -23.63 -12.40 12.62
CA PHE A 242 -24.62 -13.34 13.14
C PHE A 242 -25.89 -13.20 12.31
N GLU A 243 -26.34 -14.29 11.69
CA GLU A 243 -27.58 -14.28 10.90
C GLU A 243 -28.83 -14.56 11.76
N LEU A 244 -28.66 -15.40 12.78
CA LEU A 244 -29.73 -15.86 13.67
C LEU A 244 -29.36 -15.61 15.15
N PRO A 245 -30.35 -15.34 16.02
CA PRO A 245 -31.79 -15.24 15.76
C PRO A 245 -32.20 -13.92 15.09
N ARG A 246 -31.33 -12.91 15.10
CA ARG A 246 -31.50 -11.64 14.41
C ARG A 246 -30.20 -11.29 13.68
N PRO A 247 -30.29 -10.67 12.50
CA PRO A 247 -29.10 -10.13 11.84
C PRO A 247 -28.39 -9.11 12.73
N GLN A 248 -27.17 -9.47 13.14
CA GLN A 248 -26.32 -8.70 14.04
C GLN A 248 -24.88 -8.77 13.52
N CYS A 249 -24.10 -7.71 13.72
CA CYS A 249 -22.65 -7.80 13.57
C CYS A 249 -21.91 -7.11 14.71
N VAL A 250 -20.76 -7.68 15.09
CA VAL A 250 -19.84 -7.12 16.07
C VAL A 250 -18.56 -6.76 15.34
N VAL A 251 -18.21 -5.48 15.39
CA VAL A 251 -17.07 -4.89 14.68
C VAL A 251 -16.04 -4.46 15.71
N TYR A 252 -14.80 -4.90 15.53
CA TYR A 252 -13.66 -4.48 16.33
C TYR A 252 -12.76 -3.57 15.51
N LEU A 253 -12.39 -2.44 16.09
CA LEU A 253 -11.50 -1.44 15.51
C LEU A 253 -10.41 -1.10 16.52
N ASP A 254 -9.16 -1.32 16.10
CA ASP A 254 -7.98 -0.99 16.89
C ASP A 254 -7.31 0.26 16.29
N LEU A 255 -6.96 1.23 17.14
CA LEU A 255 -6.28 2.46 16.74
C LEU A 255 -5.03 2.65 17.61
N LYS A 256 -3.87 2.91 17.00
CA LYS A 256 -2.65 3.20 17.77
C LYS A 256 -2.72 4.60 18.38
N ARG A 257 -2.05 4.80 19.51
CA ARG A 257 -1.97 6.11 20.19
C ARG A 257 -1.44 7.21 19.26
N GLU A 258 -0.39 6.93 18.49
CA GLU A 258 0.18 7.87 17.52
C GLU A 258 -0.84 8.27 16.43
N GLU A 259 -1.64 7.31 15.97
CA GLU A 259 -2.69 7.55 14.98
C GLU A 259 -3.83 8.39 15.56
N CYS A 260 -4.21 8.11 16.80
CA CYS A 260 -5.15 8.96 17.53
C CYS A 260 -4.58 10.37 17.70
N ALA A 261 -3.32 10.53 18.11
CA ALA A 261 -2.70 11.84 18.31
C ALA A 261 -2.73 12.70 17.03
N GLY A 262 -2.51 12.08 15.87
CA GLY A 262 -2.60 12.73 14.55
C GLY A 262 -4.01 13.23 14.16
N LEU A 263 -5.06 12.87 14.91
CA LEU A 263 -6.41 13.39 14.69
C LEU A 263 -6.61 14.80 15.28
N PHE A 264 -5.73 15.28 16.16
CA PHE A 264 -5.90 16.61 16.74
C PHE A 264 -5.62 17.72 15.70
N PRO A 265 -6.37 18.84 15.67
CA PRO A 265 -7.55 19.17 16.49
C PRO A 265 -8.91 18.75 15.88
N SER A 266 -8.94 18.38 14.60
CA SER A 266 -10.18 18.17 13.83
C SER A 266 -10.09 17.06 12.77
N GLY A 267 -9.03 16.25 12.84
CA GLY A 267 -8.77 15.10 11.99
C GLY A 267 -9.75 13.96 12.21
N ARG A 268 -9.81 13.08 11.20
CA ARG A 268 -10.73 11.95 11.12
C ARG A 268 -10.02 10.72 10.57
N VAL A 269 -10.34 9.56 11.14
CA VAL A 269 -9.96 8.26 10.59
C VAL A 269 -11.21 7.44 10.36
N TYR A 270 -11.25 6.72 9.24
CA TYR A 270 -12.39 5.90 8.85
C TYR A 270 -11.97 4.43 8.82
N SER A 271 -12.88 3.53 9.13
CA SER A 271 -12.68 2.11 8.91
C SER A 271 -12.92 1.75 7.45
N GLN A 272 -12.42 0.59 7.04
CA GLN A 272 -12.92 -0.11 5.86
C GLN A 272 -14.41 -0.43 6.05
N ALA A 273 -15.11 -0.56 4.93
CA ALA A 273 -16.53 -0.87 4.94
C ALA A 273 -16.77 -2.32 5.37
N PHE A 274 -17.76 -2.52 6.22
CA PHE A 274 -18.30 -3.82 6.61
C PHE A 274 -19.78 -3.88 6.27
N HIS A 275 -20.38 -5.07 6.29
CA HIS A 275 -21.75 -5.24 5.82
C HIS A 275 -22.67 -5.80 6.90
N LEU A 276 -23.92 -5.38 6.87
CA LEU A 276 -24.98 -5.88 7.73
C LEU A 276 -26.28 -5.88 6.94
N GLY A 277 -26.92 -7.05 6.79
CA GLY A 277 -28.14 -7.21 5.99
C GLY A 277 -28.00 -6.71 4.54
N GLY A 278 -26.84 -6.93 3.93
CA GLY A 278 -26.53 -6.50 2.56
C GLY A 278 -26.12 -5.02 2.41
N GLN A 279 -26.30 -4.19 3.44
CA GLN A 279 -25.92 -2.77 3.42
C GLN A 279 -24.50 -2.55 3.91
N GLY A 280 -23.78 -1.62 3.28
CA GLY A 280 -22.41 -1.24 3.64
C GLY A 280 -22.35 -0.14 4.70
N PHE A 281 -21.62 -0.38 5.78
CA PHE A 281 -21.39 0.52 6.90
C PHE A 281 -19.90 0.77 7.13
N PHE A 282 -19.57 1.87 7.81
CA PHE A 282 -18.21 2.18 8.25
C PHE A 282 -18.23 2.89 9.60
N LEU A 283 -17.17 2.73 10.38
CA LEU A 283 -16.90 3.51 11.57
C LEU A 283 -16.03 4.72 11.22
N SER A 284 -16.20 5.81 11.94
CA SER A 284 -15.35 6.98 11.82
C SER A 284 -15.04 7.52 13.21
N ALA A 285 -13.75 7.66 13.52
CA ALA A 285 -13.23 8.24 14.75
C ALA A 285 -12.69 9.65 14.48
N HIS A 286 -13.04 10.60 15.35
CA HIS A 286 -12.84 12.03 15.13
C HIS A 286 -12.28 12.68 16.39
N CYS A 287 -11.42 13.68 16.21
CA CYS A 287 -11.24 14.70 17.22
C CYS A 287 -12.29 15.80 16.99
N ASN A 288 -13.23 15.96 17.93
CA ASN A 288 -14.29 16.95 17.84
C ASN A 288 -14.08 18.03 18.90
N MET A 289 -14.39 19.28 18.57
CA MET A 289 -14.54 20.32 19.59
C MET A 289 -15.97 20.26 20.13
N ASP A 290 -16.11 20.05 21.43
CA ASP A 290 -17.42 20.18 22.07
C ASP A 290 -17.79 21.66 22.20
N GLN A 291 -18.89 22.06 21.58
CA GLN A 291 -19.32 23.46 21.52
C GLN A 291 -19.78 23.99 22.88
N GLN A 292 -20.20 23.12 23.80
CA GLN A 292 -20.69 23.51 25.13
C GLN A 292 -19.56 23.66 26.14
N SER A 293 -18.57 22.77 26.09
CA SER A 293 -17.50 22.69 27.09
C SER A 293 -16.15 23.24 26.61
N SER A 294 -16.07 23.67 25.35
CA SER A 294 -14.90 24.31 24.73
C SER A 294 -13.60 23.48 24.81
N PHE A 295 -13.70 22.15 24.91
CA PHE A 295 -12.55 21.26 24.81
C PHE A 295 -12.69 20.25 23.67
N HIS A 296 -11.55 19.79 23.15
CA HIS A 296 -11.52 18.71 22.17
C HIS A 296 -11.78 17.35 22.83
N CYS A 297 -12.52 16.46 22.19
CA CYS A 297 -12.83 15.12 22.69
C CYS A 297 -12.86 14.09 21.57
N PHE A 298 -12.75 12.81 21.95
CA PHE A 298 -12.78 11.69 21.02
C PHE A 298 -14.23 11.28 20.74
N GLY A 299 -14.62 11.34 19.47
CA GLY A 299 -15.93 10.92 19.00
C GLY A 299 -15.86 9.70 18.10
N LEU A 300 -16.89 8.86 18.17
CA LEU A 300 -17.05 7.69 17.31
C LEU A 300 -18.44 7.70 16.68
N PHE A 301 -18.47 7.45 15.37
CA PHE A 301 -19.68 7.50 14.56
C PHE A 301 -19.76 6.31 13.62
N LEU A 302 -20.98 5.85 13.40
CA LEU A 302 -21.37 4.86 12.42
C LEU A 302 -22.00 5.57 11.21
N GLY A 303 -21.46 5.32 10.03
CA GLY A 303 -21.99 5.81 8.76
C GLY A 303 -22.42 4.68 7.83
N MET A 304 -23.34 4.98 6.92
CA MET A 304 -23.77 4.09 5.84
C MET A 304 -23.17 4.58 4.52
N GLN A 305 -22.56 3.68 3.75
CA GLN A 305 -21.79 4.00 2.54
C GLN A 305 -22.68 4.37 1.35
N GLU A 306 -23.80 3.68 1.17
CA GLU A 306 -24.70 3.88 0.02
C GLU A 306 -25.93 4.72 0.38
N LYS A 307 -26.43 5.50 -0.60
CA LYS A 307 -27.76 6.11 -0.54
C LYS A 307 -28.76 5.11 -1.13
N GLY A 308 -29.21 4.17 -0.32
CA GLY A 308 -30.31 3.28 -0.68
C GLY A 308 -31.66 4.01 -0.60
N ALA A 309 -32.62 3.62 -1.45
CA ALA A 309 -34.01 4.09 -1.36
C ALA A 309 -34.76 3.52 -0.13
N VAL A 310 -34.18 2.51 0.52
CA VAL A 310 -34.79 1.77 1.63
C VAL A 310 -34.20 2.27 2.95
N SER A 311 -35.08 2.62 3.89
CA SER A 311 -34.71 2.96 5.25
C SER A 311 -34.23 1.72 6.02
N PHE A 312 -33.14 1.86 6.78
CA PHE A 312 -32.55 0.75 7.50
C PHE A 312 -32.40 1.07 9.00
N GLY A 313 -33.26 0.46 9.82
CA GLY A 313 -33.25 0.65 11.27
C GLY A 313 -32.15 -0.16 11.95
N VAL A 314 -31.25 0.51 12.65
CA VAL A 314 -30.11 -0.12 13.32
C VAL A 314 -30.03 0.36 14.77
N ASP A 315 -30.06 -0.60 15.69
CA ASP A 315 -29.58 -0.41 17.05
C ASP A 315 -28.07 -0.60 17.05
N TYR A 316 -27.34 0.36 17.64
CA TYR A 316 -25.89 0.29 17.74
C TYR A 316 -25.42 0.59 19.16
N GLU A 317 -24.38 -0.14 19.57
CA GLU A 317 -23.69 0.04 20.84
C GLU A 317 -22.20 0.20 20.59
N PHE A 318 -21.63 1.30 21.08
CA PHE A 318 -20.20 1.52 21.12
C PHE A 318 -19.65 1.17 22.50
N ALA A 319 -18.58 0.39 22.51
CA ALA A 319 -17.89 -0.04 23.70
C ALA A 319 -16.37 0.10 23.50
N ALA A 320 -15.65 0.22 24.61
CA ALA A 320 -14.20 0.33 24.61
C ALA A 320 -13.60 -0.45 25.77
N ARG A 321 -12.38 -0.95 25.56
CA ARG A 321 -11.61 -1.70 26.55
C ARG A 321 -10.71 -0.76 27.37
N GLN A 322 -10.65 -0.98 28.68
CA GLN A 322 -9.84 -0.16 29.61
C GLN A 322 -8.65 -0.93 30.20
N LYS A 323 -8.72 -2.26 30.32
CA LYS A 323 -7.61 -3.06 30.83
C LYS A 323 -7.45 -4.36 30.05
N PRO A 324 -6.24 -4.93 29.96
CA PRO A 324 -5.99 -6.20 29.26
C PRO A 324 -6.84 -7.37 29.76
N SER A 325 -7.23 -7.34 31.03
CA SER A 325 -8.02 -8.37 31.70
C SER A 325 -9.52 -8.07 31.79
N GLN A 326 -9.95 -6.87 31.39
CA GLN A 326 -11.36 -6.47 31.46
C GLN A 326 -12.07 -6.67 30.13
N ASP A 327 -13.38 -6.89 30.21
CA ASP A 327 -14.26 -6.89 29.04
C ASP A 327 -14.48 -5.48 28.48
N TYR A 328 -15.06 -5.42 27.28
CA TYR A 328 -15.47 -4.16 26.67
C TYR A 328 -16.57 -3.50 27.49
N SER A 329 -16.31 -2.27 27.95
CA SER A 329 -17.27 -1.46 28.68
C SER A 329 -18.14 -0.65 27.71
N SER A 330 -19.46 -0.74 27.86
CA SER A 330 -20.41 0.06 27.08
C SER A 330 -20.16 1.56 27.32
N LYS A 331 -20.13 2.35 26.24
CA LYS A 331 -19.91 3.79 26.28
C LYS A 331 -21.10 4.58 25.76
N TYR A 332 -21.74 4.08 24.70
CA TYR A 332 -22.90 4.73 24.12
C TYR A 332 -23.79 3.72 23.42
N LYS A 333 -25.11 3.91 23.53
CA LYS A 333 -26.12 3.15 22.80
C LYS A 333 -27.00 4.13 22.05
N GLY A 334 -27.37 3.79 20.83
CA GLY A 334 -28.28 4.57 20.02
C GLY A 334 -29.10 3.69 19.10
N ASN A 335 -30.21 4.24 18.64
CA ASN A 335 -31.02 3.68 17.57
C ASN A 335 -31.12 4.74 16.48
N TYR A 336 -30.90 4.33 15.23
CA TYR A 336 -31.11 5.22 14.11
C TYR A 336 -31.61 4.49 12.87
N THR A 337 -32.54 5.13 12.17
CA THR A 337 -33.00 4.68 10.87
C THR A 337 -32.24 5.42 9.77
N PHE A 338 -31.32 4.72 9.11
CA PHE A 338 -30.51 5.26 8.03
C PHE A 338 -31.32 5.39 6.75
N THR A 339 -31.36 6.59 6.17
CA THR A 339 -31.96 6.88 4.85
C THR A 339 -30.91 7.32 3.81
N GLY A 340 -29.61 7.19 4.14
CA GLY A 340 -28.49 7.53 3.26
C GLY A 340 -27.64 8.72 3.75
N GLY A 341 -26.32 8.62 3.59
CA GLY A 341 -25.39 9.77 3.64
C GLY A 341 -25.18 10.48 4.98
N LYS A 342 -25.74 9.98 6.10
CA LYS A 342 -25.55 10.57 7.44
C LYS A 342 -24.80 9.59 8.34
N ALA A 343 -23.83 10.11 9.10
CA ALA A 343 -23.19 9.39 10.18
C ALA A 343 -23.84 9.78 11.52
N VAL A 344 -24.04 8.78 12.39
CA VAL A 344 -24.62 8.94 13.72
C VAL A 344 -23.70 8.34 14.76
N GLY A 345 -23.70 8.90 15.95
CA GLY A 345 -22.81 8.45 17.01
C GLY A 345 -22.70 9.48 18.11
N TYR A 346 -21.57 9.45 18.81
CA TYR A 346 -21.37 10.26 20.01
C TYR A 346 -20.08 11.07 19.91
N ARG A 347 -20.17 12.37 20.21
CA ARG A 347 -19.05 13.31 20.06
C ARG A 347 -17.97 13.11 21.11
N ASN A 348 -18.35 12.75 22.33
CA ASN A 348 -17.44 12.56 23.47
C ASN A 348 -17.59 11.16 24.06
N LEU A 349 -17.12 10.14 23.34
CA LEU A 349 -17.30 8.72 23.69
C LEU A 349 -16.81 8.37 25.10
N PHE A 350 -15.77 9.04 25.59
CA PHE A 350 -15.13 8.73 26.87
C PHE A 350 -15.49 9.69 28.00
N ALA A 351 -16.30 10.72 27.73
CA ALA A 351 -16.65 11.78 28.67
C ALA A 351 -15.42 12.49 29.30
N ILE A 352 -14.31 12.60 28.55
CA ILE A 352 -13.07 13.24 29.01
C ILE A 352 -12.47 14.15 27.92
N PRO A 353 -11.67 15.16 28.29
CA PRO A 353 -10.92 15.96 27.34
C PRO A 353 -9.87 15.16 26.57
N TRP A 354 -9.52 15.63 25.37
CA TRP A 354 -8.55 15.02 24.47
C TRP A 354 -7.16 14.89 25.09
N THR A 355 -6.75 15.90 25.86
CA THR A 355 -5.46 15.90 26.58
C THR A 355 -5.37 14.74 27.55
N SER A 356 -6.40 14.51 28.37
CA SER A 356 -6.49 13.36 29.27
C SER A 356 -6.67 12.05 28.54
N PHE A 357 -7.39 12.04 27.42
CA PHE A 357 -7.59 10.85 26.60
C PHE A 357 -6.27 10.34 26.01
N ILE A 358 -5.43 11.21 25.45
CA ILE A 358 -4.18 10.83 24.77
C ILE A 358 -2.96 10.74 25.71
N ALA A 359 -3.08 11.22 26.95
CA ALA A 359 -2.02 11.21 27.95
C ALA A 359 -1.45 9.81 28.20
N GLU A 360 -0.14 9.70 28.48
CA GLU A 360 0.55 8.41 28.61
C GLU A 360 -0.10 7.48 29.64
N ASP A 361 -0.61 8.04 30.73
CA ASP A 361 -1.32 7.36 31.83
C ASP A 361 -2.80 7.05 31.53
N SER A 362 -3.29 7.37 30.34
CA SER A 362 -4.66 7.08 29.92
C SER A 362 -4.95 5.57 29.96
N GLN A 363 -5.95 5.22 30.76
CA GLN A 363 -6.45 3.84 30.90
C GLN A 363 -7.04 3.26 29.61
N TYR A 364 -7.28 4.04 28.56
CA TYR A 364 -7.91 3.52 27.33
C TYR A 364 -6.90 2.92 26.34
N PHE A 365 -5.61 3.12 26.55
CA PHE A 365 -4.56 2.61 25.68
C PHE A 365 -3.86 1.40 26.33
N ILE A 366 -4.12 0.21 25.80
CA ILE A 366 -3.47 -1.03 26.23
C ILE A 366 -2.28 -1.28 25.31
N ASN A 367 -1.06 -1.24 25.85
CA ASN A 367 0.18 -1.33 25.07
C ASN A 367 0.23 -0.32 23.90
N GLY A 368 -0.30 0.88 24.12
CA GLY A 368 -0.36 1.94 23.10
C GLY A 368 -1.48 1.78 22.07
N VAL A 369 -2.41 0.84 22.25
CA VAL A 369 -3.54 0.60 21.33
C VAL A 369 -4.88 0.84 22.03
N LEU A 370 -5.73 1.62 21.38
CA LEU A 370 -7.14 1.79 21.74
C LEU A 370 -7.96 0.68 21.08
N HIS A 371 -8.70 -0.07 21.89
CA HIS A 371 -9.56 -1.15 21.41
C HIS A 371 -11.04 -0.76 21.49
N LEU A 372 -11.67 -0.59 20.32
CA LEU A 372 -13.08 -0.25 20.17
C LEU A 372 -13.90 -1.44 19.69
N ARG A 373 -15.14 -1.53 20.14
CA ARG A 373 -16.15 -2.49 19.69
C ARG A 373 -17.42 -1.73 19.33
N ALA A 374 -17.97 -2.00 18.16
CA ALA A 374 -19.30 -1.57 17.77
C ALA A 374 -20.17 -2.81 17.54
N GLU A 375 -21.28 -2.92 18.25
CA GLU A 375 -22.28 -3.96 18.04
C GLU A 375 -23.47 -3.33 17.32
N LEU A 376 -23.91 -3.94 16.22
CA LEU A 376 -24.99 -3.45 15.39
C LEU A 376 -26.05 -4.55 15.26
N THR A 377 -27.31 -4.19 15.47
CA THR A 377 -28.44 -5.11 15.33
C THR A 377 -29.49 -4.49 14.43
N ILE A 378 -30.01 -5.27 13.48
CA ILE A 378 -31.08 -4.81 12.60
C ILE A 378 -32.41 -4.87 13.35
N ASN A 379 -33.09 -3.72 13.37
CA ASN A 379 -34.46 -3.63 13.84
C ASN A 379 -35.39 -4.05 12.70
N ARG A 380 -36.03 -5.20 12.83
CA ARG A 380 -37.20 -5.50 11.99
C ARG A 380 -38.35 -4.63 12.50
N THR A 381 -38.72 -3.61 11.71
CA THR A 381 -40.06 -3.01 11.81
C THR A 381 -41.11 -4.03 11.42
#